data_AF-A0A918IA38-F1
#
_entry.id   AF-A0A918IA38-F1
#
_cell.length_a   1.000
_cell.length_b   1.000
_cell.length_c   1.000
_cell.angle_alpha   90.00
_cell.angle_beta   90.00
_cell.angle_gamma   90.00
#
_symmetry.space_group_name_H-M   'P 1'
#
loop_
_entity.id
_entity.type
_entity.pdbx_description
1 polymer ?
#
loop_
_entity_poly.entity_id
_entity_poly.type
_entity_poly.pdbx_seq_one_letter_code
_entity_poly.pdbx_strand_id
1 'polypeptide(L)'
;MRIGGVLALEQVVQDAPEQATHAAQVLGHFVRDRAPPRPGYAPDGEPTPTDTSLPTIPEADVQVALTSLTRPKSRAHVDQSEMLSFATLYLAGARLFGADLTRADLSWANLTDVPGLTPEQVRSARINAETVLPPNIRTAVGLSTT
;
A
#
# COMPACT_ATOMS: atom_id res chain seq x y z
N MET A 1 0.30 -4.89 19.19
CA MET A 1 0.88 -3.55 19.33
C MET A 1 -0.26 -2.55 19.45
N ARG A 2 -0.22 -1.63 20.42
CA ARG A 2 -1.28 -0.62 20.62
C ARG A 2 -1.01 0.57 19.70
N ILE A 3 -2.05 1.12 19.11
CA ILE A 3 -2.14 2.33 18.25
C ILE A 3 -1.06 3.41 18.53
N GLY A 4 -0.67 3.63 19.79
CA GLY A 4 0.39 4.57 20.17
C GLY A 4 1.77 4.31 19.53
N GLY A 5 2.13 3.07 19.21
CA GLY A 5 3.40 2.75 18.54
C GLY A 5 3.42 3.13 17.05
N VAL A 6 2.28 2.96 16.37
CA VAL A 6 2.11 3.35 14.96
C VAL A 6 2.08 4.88 14.83
N LEU A 7 1.37 5.56 15.75
CA LEU A 7 1.33 7.03 15.78
C LEU A 7 2.71 7.63 16.09
N ALA A 8 3.49 7.02 16.98
CA ALA A 8 4.85 7.50 17.27
C ALA A 8 5.76 7.40 16.03
N LEU A 9 5.67 6.30 15.27
CA LEU A 9 6.44 6.14 14.03
C LEU A 9 5.93 7.07 12.92
N GLU A 10 4.62 7.32 12.82
CA GLU A 10 4.07 8.35 11.93
C GLU A 10 4.67 9.72 12.23
N GLN A 11 4.74 10.12 13.50
CA GLN A 11 5.34 11.40 13.89
C GLN A 11 6.82 11.45 13.51
N VAL A 12 7.59 10.38 13.69
CA VAL A 12 9.00 10.34 13.26
C VAL A 12 9.13 10.49 11.74
N VAL A 13 8.29 9.82 10.94
CA VAL A 13 8.27 10.00 9.48
C VAL A 13 7.94 11.46 9.09
N GLN A 14 7.17 12.18 9.90
CA GLN A 14 6.76 13.56 9.62
C GLN A 14 7.78 14.61 10.11
N ASP A 15 8.30 14.45 11.31
CA ASP A 15 9.02 15.50 12.04
C ASP A 15 10.55 15.30 12.08
N ALA A 16 11.04 14.11 11.76
CA ALA A 16 12.47 13.78 11.77
C ALA A 16 12.92 13.31 10.36
N PRO A 17 13.18 14.24 9.42
CA PRO A 17 13.50 13.90 8.04
C PRO A 17 14.75 13.00 7.92
N GLU A 18 15.72 13.13 8.83
CA GLU A 18 16.89 12.26 8.90
C GLU A 18 16.59 10.81 9.33
N GLN A 19 15.43 10.58 9.98
CA GLN A 19 14.97 9.25 10.39
C GLN A 19 13.81 8.71 9.53
N ALA A 20 13.31 9.51 8.60
CA ALA A 20 12.10 9.21 7.84
C ALA A 20 12.22 7.89 7.06
N THR A 21 13.39 7.58 6.48
CA THR A 21 13.61 6.33 5.75
C THR A 21 13.50 5.10 6.66
N HIS A 22 14.18 5.09 7.82
CA HIS A 22 14.09 3.97 8.76
C HIS A 22 12.67 3.81 9.32
N ALA A 23 12.02 4.92 9.70
CA ALA A 23 10.65 4.87 10.19
C ALA A 23 9.68 4.39 9.09
N ALA A 24 9.90 4.77 7.83
CA ALA A 24 9.13 4.28 6.70
C ALA A 24 9.32 2.78 6.45
N GLN A 25 10.54 2.26 6.59
CA GLN A 25 10.81 0.81 6.49
C GLN A 25 10.06 0.02 7.56
N VAL A 26 10.07 0.51 8.81
CA VAL A 26 9.36 -0.14 9.93
C VAL A 26 7.85 -0.11 9.73
N LEU A 27 7.29 1.03 9.31
CA LEU A 27 5.86 1.13 8.99
C LEU A 27 5.50 0.26 7.77
N GLY A 28 6.37 0.18 6.76
CA GLY A 28 6.17 -0.69 5.60
C GLY A 28 6.14 -2.16 5.99
N HIS A 29 7.02 -2.58 6.91
CA HIS A 29 6.99 -3.91 7.50
C HIS A 29 5.70 -4.13 8.30
N PHE A 30 5.28 -3.17 9.13
CA PHE A 30 4.04 -3.25 9.89
C PHE A 30 2.81 -3.44 8.99
N VAL A 31 2.73 -2.72 7.87
CA VAL A 31 1.65 -2.89 6.89
C VAL A 31 1.65 -4.31 6.32
N ARG A 32 2.82 -4.86 5.95
CA ARG A 32 2.91 -6.23 5.42
C ARG A 32 2.52 -7.32 6.42
N ASP A 33 2.88 -7.13 7.68
CA ASP A 33 2.57 -8.07 8.77
C ASP A 33 1.08 -8.08 9.13
N ARG A 34 0.41 -6.92 8.99
CA ARG A 34 -0.98 -6.73 9.42
C ARG A 34 -2.01 -6.77 8.30
N ALA A 35 -1.62 -6.45 7.06
CA ALA A 35 -2.51 -6.53 5.91
C ALA A 35 -2.64 -7.99 5.44
N PRO A 36 -3.85 -8.46 5.11
CA PRO A 36 -4.02 -9.80 4.57
C PRO A 36 -3.34 -9.91 3.19
N PRO A 37 -2.78 -11.07 2.85
CA PRO A 37 -2.33 -11.34 1.49
C PRO A 37 -3.53 -11.43 0.55
N ARG A 38 -3.32 -11.12 -0.72
CA ARG A 38 -4.34 -11.26 -1.75
C ARG A 38 -4.74 -12.73 -1.92
N PRO A 39 -6.06 -13.04 -1.98
CA PRO A 39 -6.54 -14.37 -2.31
C PRO A 39 -5.94 -14.94 -3.59
N GLY A 40 -5.55 -16.21 -3.55
CA GLY A 40 -4.91 -16.88 -4.68
C GLY A 40 -3.43 -16.54 -4.87
N TYR A 41 -2.85 -15.70 -3.99
CA TYR A 41 -1.41 -15.45 -3.92
C TYR A 41 -0.92 -15.73 -2.50
N ALA A 42 -0.50 -16.97 -2.24
CA ALA A 42 0.21 -17.34 -1.01
C ALA A 42 1.65 -17.70 -1.39
N PRO A 43 2.68 -17.02 -0.85
CA PRO A 43 4.07 -17.32 -1.19
C PRO A 43 4.50 -18.74 -0.79
N ASP A 44 3.83 -19.37 0.19
CA ASP A 44 4.26 -20.66 0.77
C ASP A 44 3.16 -21.74 0.81
N GLY A 45 2.10 -21.62 0.01
CA GLY A 45 1.03 -22.63 -0.02
C GLY A 45 0.13 -22.66 1.23
N GLU A 46 0.29 -21.70 2.14
CA GLU A 46 -0.66 -21.44 3.22
C GLU A 46 -2.06 -21.21 2.64
N PRO A 47 -3.12 -21.76 3.28
CA PRO A 47 -4.49 -21.54 2.84
C PRO A 47 -4.77 -20.05 2.81
N THR A 48 -4.93 -19.50 1.61
CA THR A 48 -5.23 -18.08 1.46
C THR A 48 -6.60 -17.83 2.09
N PRO A 49 -6.79 -16.73 2.85
CA PRO A 49 -8.10 -16.38 3.36
C PRO A 49 -9.13 -16.40 2.24
N THR A 50 -10.21 -17.15 2.46
CA THR A 50 -11.34 -17.23 1.53
C THR A 50 -11.99 -15.85 1.43
N ASP A 51 -12.54 -15.50 0.26
CA ASP A 51 -13.09 -14.16 -0.05
C ASP A 51 -14.07 -13.64 1.01
N THR A 52 -14.80 -14.54 1.68
CA THR A 52 -15.79 -14.23 2.73
C THR A 52 -15.19 -13.66 4.03
N SER A 53 -13.88 -13.84 4.28
CA SER A 53 -13.21 -13.35 5.51
C SER A 53 -12.38 -12.09 5.28
N LEU A 54 -12.34 -11.56 4.05
CA LEU A 54 -11.55 -10.37 3.76
C LEU A 54 -12.28 -9.09 4.18
N PRO A 55 -11.57 -8.14 4.79
CA PRO A 55 -12.18 -6.89 5.21
C PRO A 55 -12.40 -5.99 3.99
N THR A 56 -13.57 -5.34 3.89
CA THR A 56 -13.89 -4.43 2.76
C THR A 56 -13.03 -3.16 2.75
N ILE A 57 -12.41 -2.83 3.87
CA ILE A 57 -11.42 -1.74 4.03
C ILE A 57 -10.27 -2.25 4.90
N PRO A 58 -9.05 -1.71 4.78
CA PRO A 58 -7.94 -2.10 5.66
C PRO A 58 -8.27 -1.81 7.13
N GLU A 59 -7.68 -2.60 8.04
CA GLU A 59 -7.73 -2.29 9.47
C GLU A 59 -7.25 -0.86 9.74
N ALA A 60 -7.78 -0.21 10.78
CA ALA A 60 -7.49 1.19 11.08
C ALA A 60 -5.98 1.49 11.16
N ASP A 61 -5.20 0.62 11.81
CA ASP A 61 -3.75 0.81 11.97
C ASP A 61 -3.00 0.65 10.64
N VAL A 62 -3.42 -0.32 9.81
CA VAL A 62 -2.87 -0.51 8.45
C VAL A 62 -3.18 0.71 7.60
N GLN A 63 -4.41 1.22 7.68
CA GLN A 63 -4.83 2.41 6.95
C GLN A 63 -4.03 3.65 7.37
N VAL A 64 -3.81 3.86 8.67
CA VAL A 64 -3.01 4.97 9.18
C VAL A 64 -1.57 4.86 8.68
N ALA A 65 -0.94 3.69 8.84
CA ALA A 65 0.43 3.47 8.38
C ALA A 65 0.58 3.68 6.87
N LEU A 66 -0.33 3.13 6.05
CA LEU A 66 -0.38 3.36 4.60
C LEU A 66 -0.48 4.85 4.28
N THR A 67 -1.44 5.55 4.90
CA THR A 67 -1.64 6.98 4.66
C THR A 67 -0.41 7.79 5.05
N SER A 68 0.26 7.50 6.17
CA SER A 68 1.49 8.20 6.56
C SER A 68 2.62 7.93 5.58
N LEU A 69 2.81 6.67 5.15
CA LEU A 69 3.87 6.29 4.23
C LEU A 69 3.72 6.92 2.84
N THR A 70 2.49 7.05 2.36
CA THR A 70 2.20 7.54 1.01
C THR A 70 1.84 9.02 0.98
N ARG A 71 1.98 9.78 2.07
CA ARG A 71 1.79 11.24 2.04
C ARG A 71 2.92 11.89 1.23
N PRO A 72 2.62 12.87 0.36
CA PRO A 72 3.66 13.57 -0.41
C PRO A 72 4.77 14.17 0.46
N LYS A 73 4.44 14.73 1.63
CA LYS A 73 5.44 15.25 2.58
C LYS A 73 6.37 14.16 3.10
N SER A 74 5.82 12.99 3.45
CA SER A 74 6.59 11.85 3.94
C SER A 74 7.47 11.27 2.84
N ARG A 75 6.93 11.13 1.62
CA ARG A 75 7.70 10.68 0.45
C ARG A 75 8.83 11.63 0.05
N ALA A 76 8.70 12.93 0.33
CA ALA A 76 9.77 13.89 0.10
C ALA A 76 11.00 13.68 1.02
N HIS A 77 10.81 13.08 2.19
CA HIS A 77 11.88 12.81 3.15
C HIS A 77 12.44 11.38 3.08
N VAL A 78 11.66 10.43 2.54
CA VAL A 78 12.14 9.08 2.32
C VAL A 78 13.16 9.06 1.18
N ASP A 79 14.27 8.37 1.40
CA ASP A 79 15.35 8.23 0.41
C ASP A 79 14.80 7.73 -0.94
N GLN A 80 15.30 8.30 -2.04
CA GLN A 80 14.90 7.91 -3.39
C GLN A 80 15.31 6.49 -3.78
N SER A 81 16.27 5.89 -3.09
CA SER A 81 16.64 4.49 -3.27
C SER A 81 15.68 3.52 -2.56
N GLU A 82 14.87 4.02 -1.62
CA GLU A 82 13.95 3.20 -0.84
C GLU A 82 12.68 2.90 -1.64
N MET A 83 12.45 1.59 -1.87
CA MET A 83 11.25 1.09 -2.52
C MET A 83 10.33 0.44 -1.48
N LEU A 84 9.17 1.06 -1.25
CA LEU A 84 8.18 0.53 -0.30
C LEU A 84 7.44 -0.64 -0.95
N SER A 85 7.72 -1.85 -0.50
CA SER A 85 6.99 -3.02 -0.97
C SER A 85 5.62 -3.14 -0.29
N PHE A 86 4.56 -3.12 -1.09
CA PHE A 86 3.19 -3.50 -0.77
C PHE A 86 2.69 -4.58 -1.73
N ALA A 87 3.62 -5.27 -2.39
CA ALA A 87 3.31 -6.31 -3.33
C ALA A 87 2.47 -7.39 -2.64
N THR A 88 1.60 -8.04 -3.40
CA THR A 88 0.80 -9.19 -2.97
C THR A 88 -0.24 -8.91 -1.87
N LEU A 89 -0.31 -7.69 -1.34
CA LEU A 89 -1.25 -7.31 -0.29
C LEU A 89 -2.66 -7.12 -0.82
N TYR A 90 -3.65 -7.46 0.01
CA TYR A 90 -5.05 -7.10 -0.19
C TYR A 90 -5.32 -5.72 0.44
N LEU A 91 -5.40 -4.70 -0.41
CA LEU A 91 -5.59 -3.29 -0.05
C LEU A 91 -6.92 -2.76 -0.59
N ALA A 92 -7.92 -3.63 -0.75
CA ALA A 92 -9.22 -3.23 -1.25
C ALA A 92 -9.85 -2.18 -0.31
N GLY A 93 -10.50 -1.17 -0.89
CA GLY A 93 -11.10 -0.08 -0.14
C GLY A 93 -10.13 0.85 0.60
N ALA A 94 -8.81 0.68 0.44
CA ALA A 94 -7.81 1.54 1.08
C ALA A 94 -8.00 3.01 0.69
N ARG A 95 -7.78 3.94 1.63
CA ARG A 95 -7.82 5.38 1.37
C ARG A 95 -6.47 5.85 0.85
N LEU A 96 -6.35 5.96 -0.47
CA LEU A 96 -5.15 6.42 -1.16
C LEU A 96 -5.37 7.72 -1.95
N PHE A 97 -6.45 8.46 -1.69
CA PHE A 97 -6.67 9.76 -2.33
C PHE A 97 -5.52 10.74 -2.03
N GLY A 98 -4.90 11.28 -3.08
CA GLY A 98 -3.76 12.19 -2.97
C GLY A 98 -2.46 11.55 -2.47
N ALA A 99 -2.42 10.21 -2.36
CA ALA A 99 -1.21 9.46 -2.06
C ALA A 99 -0.16 9.63 -3.17
N ASP A 100 1.09 9.83 -2.76
CA ASP A 100 2.26 9.66 -3.62
C ASP A 100 2.74 8.20 -3.53
N LEU A 101 2.49 7.45 -4.61
CA LEU A 101 2.89 6.05 -4.76
C LEU A 101 4.20 5.89 -5.53
N THR A 102 4.95 6.98 -5.74
CA THR A 102 6.25 6.94 -6.43
C THR A 102 7.17 5.95 -5.73
N ARG A 103 7.73 4.98 -6.46
CA ARG A 103 8.58 3.90 -5.90
C ARG A 103 7.89 3.04 -4.82
N ALA A 104 6.57 2.95 -4.87
CA ALA A 104 5.86 1.86 -4.20
C ALA A 104 5.83 0.65 -5.14
N ASP A 105 6.11 -0.54 -4.62
CA ASP A 105 5.86 -1.77 -5.34
C ASP A 105 4.49 -2.32 -4.99
N LEU A 106 3.56 -2.26 -5.94
CA LEU A 106 2.18 -2.73 -5.84
C LEU A 106 1.95 -3.96 -6.73
N SER A 107 3.01 -4.61 -7.20
CA SER A 107 2.92 -5.82 -8.02
C SER A 107 2.05 -6.87 -7.32
N TRP A 108 1.11 -7.47 -8.05
CA TRP A 108 0.14 -8.45 -7.53
C TRP A 108 -0.82 -7.95 -6.45
N ALA A 109 -0.74 -6.69 -6.00
CA ALA A 109 -1.63 -6.18 -4.97
C ALA A 109 -3.09 -6.12 -5.47
N ASN A 110 -4.03 -6.09 -4.53
CA ASN A 110 -5.43 -5.86 -4.82
C ASN A 110 -5.86 -4.46 -4.35
N LEU A 111 -6.21 -3.59 -5.30
CA LEU A 111 -6.63 -2.20 -5.09
C LEU A 111 -8.09 -1.99 -5.53
N THR A 112 -8.91 -3.04 -5.57
CA THR A 112 -10.35 -2.93 -5.84
C THR A 112 -11.01 -1.95 -4.87
N ASP A 113 -11.97 -1.18 -5.36
CA ASP A 113 -12.77 -0.24 -4.56
C ASP A 113 -11.97 0.84 -3.80
N VAL A 114 -10.71 1.10 -4.14
CA VAL A 114 -9.93 2.22 -3.58
C VAL A 114 -10.53 3.54 -4.09
N PRO A 115 -11.18 4.35 -3.23
CA PRO A 115 -11.88 5.55 -3.66
C PRO A 115 -10.89 6.64 -4.07
N GLY A 116 -11.15 7.27 -5.23
CA GLY A 116 -10.38 8.41 -5.71
C GLY A 116 -8.95 8.08 -6.15
N LEU A 117 -8.61 6.79 -6.32
CA LEU A 117 -7.36 6.38 -6.96
C LEU A 117 -7.30 6.93 -8.38
N THR A 118 -6.19 7.56 -8.76
CA THR A 118 -6.02 8.11 -10.11
C THR A 118 -5.03 7.28 -10.95
N PRO A 119 -5.15 7.31 -12.29
CA PRO A 119 -4.17 6.65 -13.16
C PRO A 119 -2.75 7.19 -12.99
N GLU A 120 -2.59 8.46 -12.65
CA GLU A 120 -1.28 9.09 -12.43
C GLU A 120 -0.58 8.51 -11.19
N GLN A 121 -1.31 8.35 -10.09
CA GLN A 121 -0.79 7.71 -8.88
C GLN A 121 -0.32 6.29 -9.16
N VAL A 122 -1.08 5.52 -9.95
CA VAL A 122 -0.72 4.13 -10.27
C VAL A 122 0.47 4.05 -11.22
N ARG A 123 0.60 4.97 -12.18
CA ARG A 123 1.74 5.00 -13.11
C ARG A 123 3.08 5.37 -12.45
N SER A 124 3.06 6.04 -11.30
CA SER A 124 4.30 6.33 -10.55
C SER A 124 4.77 5.15 -9.69
N ALA A 125 3.91 4.16 -9.48
CA ALA A 125 4.22 2.93 -8.78
C ALA A 125 4.70 1.82 -9.73
N ARG A 126 5.38 0.82 -9.17
CA ARG A 126 5.64 -0.43 -9.86
C ARG A 126 4.40 -1.31 -9.77
N ILE A 127 3.81 -1.62 -10.92
CA ILE A 127 2.67 -2.53 -11.08
C ILE A 127 2.98 -3.56 -12.16
N ASN A 128 2.19 -4.63 -12.20
CA ASN A 128 2.25 -5.67 -13.23
C ASN A 128 0.84 -6.06 -13.73
N ALA A 129 0.78 -6.96 -14.72
CA ALA A 129 -0.47 -7.41 -15.32
C ALA A 129 -1.44 -8.05 -14.32
N GLU A 130 -0.87 -8.61 -13.25
CA GLU A 130 -1.58 -9.31 -12.20
C GLU A 130 -2.12 -8.36 -11.14
N THR A 131 -1.64 -7.12 -11.04
CA THR A 131 -2.17 -6.13 -10.08
C THR A 131 -3.66 -5.90 -10.35
N VAL A 132 -4.50 -6.08 -9.32
CA VAL A 132 -5.94 -5.86 -9.45
C VAL A 132 -6.21 -4.39 -9.19
N LEU A 133 -6.61 -3.70 -10.25
CA LEU A 133 -6.93 -2.29 -10.24
C LEU A 133 -8.43 -2.11 -10.47
N PRO A 134 -9.02 -1.00 -9.99
CA PRO A 134 -10.37 -0.61 -10.39
C PRO A 134 -10.47 -0.55 -11.93
N PRO A 135 -11.57 -1.00 -12.56
CA PRO A 135 -11.67 -1.13 -14.01
C PRO A 135 -11.29 0.13 -14.79
N ASN A 136 -11.74 1.30 -14.32
CA ASN A 136 -11.43 2.60 -14.91
C ASN A 136 -9.92 2.93 -14.88
N ILE A 137 -9.22 2.50 -13.84
CA ILE A 137 -7.77 2.71 -13.70
C ILE A 137 -7.00 1.71 -14.56
N ARG A 138 -7.42 0.44 -14.54
CA ARG A 138 -6.81 -0.63 -15.34
C ARG A 138 -6.78 -0.27 -16.82
N THR A 139 -7.91 0.19 -17.37
CA THR A 139 -8.00 0.67 -18.75
C THR A 139 -7.11 1.89 -18.99
N ALA A 140 -7.12 2.87 -18.08
CA ALA A 140 -6.33 4.09 -18.24
C ALA A 140 -4.82 3.83 -18.25
N VAL A 141 -4.32 2.86 -17.48
CA VAL A 141 -2.88 2.51 -17.44
C VAL A 141 -2.47 1.50 -18.53
N GLY A 142 -3.37 1.13 -19.43
CA GLY A 142 -3.05 0.29 -20.60
C GLY A 142 -3.00 -1.21 -20.33
N LEU A 143 -3.58 -1.69 -19.21
CA LEU A 143 -3.73 -3.11 -18.94
C LEU A 143 -5.07 -3.59 -19.52
N SER A 144 -5.07 -4.12 -20.74
CA SER A 144 -6.31 -4.59 -21.41
C SER A 144 -7.04 -5.65 -20.59
N THR A 145 -8.37 -5.59 -20.54
CA THR A 145 -9.21 -6.70 -20.06
C THR A 145 -9.22 -7.79 -21.15
N THR A 146 -8.59 -8.93 -20.87
CA THR A 146 -8.77 -10.13 -21.70
C THR A 146 -10.14 -10.73 -21.44
#